data_AF-H8X6M3-F1
#
_entry.id   AF-H8X6M3-F1
#
_cell.length_a   1.000
_cell.length_b   1.000
_cell.length_c   1.000
_cell.angle_alpha   90.00
_cell.angle_beta   90.00
_cell.angle_gamma   90.00
#
_symmetry.space_group_name_H-M   'P 1'
#
loop_
_entity.id
_entity.type
_entity.pdbx_description
1 polymer ?
#
loop_
_entity_poly.entity_id
_entity_poly.type
_entity_poly.pdbx_seq_one_letter_code
_entity_poly.pdbx_strand_id
1 'polypeptide(L)'
;MSCAAQKTIPSLHYHPNMLCQICTINESKYKCPTCKIAYCSLACYKSESHKHENVKLRDERSMPLSTPDQNNTKPMTKFDKFLQDDQIGYLLKEPALQFHLLSIITILQDGFINNLNQEQKLEVINLKLNDLRKGGVEQNELVEEFVQRVLELDQIN
;
A
#
# COMPACT_ATOMS: atom_id res chain seq x y z
N MET A 1 -57.88 17.99 -27.97
CA MET A 1 -57.37 17.01 -26.98
C MET A 1 -55.92 16.71 -27.33
N SER A 2 -55.00 17.34 -26.60
CA SER A 2 -53.55 17.10 -26.56
C SER A 2 -53.27 15.64 -26.14
N CYS A 3 -52.12 15.01 -26.35
CA CYS A 3 -50.75 15.47 -26.56
C CYS A 3 -49.92 14.30 -27.11
N ALA A 4 -49.12 14.50 -28.14
CA ALA A 4 -48.07 13.58 -28.56
C ALA A 4 -46.84 13.82 -27.67
N ALA A 5 -46.53 12.88 -26.78
CA ALA A 5 -45.37 12.97 -25.92
C ALA A 5 -44.15 12.31 -26.58
N GLN A 6 -43.33 13.13 -27.23
CA GLN A 6 -41.90 12.84 -27.38
C GLN A 6 -41.30 12.66 -25.99
N LYS A 7 -40.65 11.52 -25.74
CA LYS A 7 -39.78 11.32 -24.57
C LYS A 7 -38.39 10.92 -25.05
N THR A 8 -37.59 11.97 -25.28
CA THR A 8 -36.20 12.15 -24.85
C THR A 8 -35.35 10.90 -24.63
N ILE A 9 -34.33 10.79 -25.48
CA ILE A 9 -33.06 10.07 -25.29
C ILE A 9 -32.42 10.50 -23.95
N PRO A 10 -32.10 9.59 -23.01
CA PRO A 10 -31.23 9.92 -21.90
C PRO A 10 -29.78 9.49 -22.19
N SER A 11 -28.91 10.49 -22.21
CA SER A 11 -27.51 10.45 -21.77
C SER A 11 -26.59 9.38 -22.35
N LEU A 12 -25.80 9.82 -23.33
CA LEU A 12 -24.46 9.29 -23.60
C LEU A 12 -23.59 9.45 -22.34
N HIS A 13 -23.63 8.48 -21.43
CA HIS A 13 -22.54 8.29 -20.49
C HIS A 13 -21.36 7.72 -21.29
N TYR A 14 -20.49 8.63 -21.74
CA TYR A 14 -19.14 8.29 -22.21
C TYR A 14 -18.37 7.72 -21.02
N HIS A 15 -18.55 6.44 -20.74
CA HIS A 15 -17.60 5.68 -19.95
C HIS A 15 -16.42 5.39 -20.86
N PRO A 16 -15.19 5.84 -20.55
CA PRO A 16 -14.02 5.38 -21.28
C PRO A 16 -14.05 3.86 -21.24
N ASN A 17 -14.11 3.27 -22.42
CA ASN A 17 -14.32 1.85 -22.63
C ASN A 17 -13.11 1.12 -22.05
N MET A 18 -13.18 0.77 -20.76
CA MET A 18 -12.04 0.15 -20.08
C MET A 18 -11.92 -1.26 -20.65
N LEU A 19 -10.85 -1.49 -21.40
CA LEU A 19 -10.53 -2.81 -21.90
C LEU A 19 -10.22 -3.75 -20.73
N CYS A 20 -10.51 -5.03 -20.93
CA CYS A 20 -10.14 -6.08 -20.00
C CYS A 20 -8.63 -6.05 -19.78
N GLN A 21 -8.18 -5.88 -18.55
CA GLN A 21 -6.76 -5.84 -18.19
C GLN A 21 -6.09 -7.23 -18.23
N ILE A 22 -6.83 -8.28 -18.59
CA ILE A 22 -6.34 -9.66 -18.69
C ILE A 22 -6.10 -10.04 -20.16
N CYS A 23 -7.10 -9.84 -21.03
CA CYS A 23 -6.97 -10.16 -22.45
C CYS A 23 -6.69 -8.96 -23.34
N THR A 24 -6.89 -7.73 -22.84
CA THR A 24 -6.75 -6.43 -23.54
C THR A 24 -7.50 -6.28 -24.87
N ILE A 25 -8.29 -7.27 -25.26
CA ILE A 25 -9.02 -7.33 -26.53
C ILE A 25 -10.47 -6.86 -26.37
N ASN A 26 -11.15 -7.34 -25.32
CA ASN A 26 -12.57 -7.10 -25.11
C ASN A 26 -12.81 -6.02 -24.05
N GLU A 27 -13.94 -5.33 -24.13
CA GLU A 27 -14.41 -4.41 -23.09
C GLU A 27 -14.62 -5.14 -21.76
N SER A 28 -14.18 -4.51 -20.67
CA SER A 28 -14.37 -5.04 -19.32
C SER A 28 -15.83 -4.90 -18.89
N LYS A 29 -16.36 -5.96 -18.27
CA LYS A 29 -17.74 -6.04 -17.77
C LYS A 29 -17.79 -6.13 -16.24
N TYR A 30 -16.70 -6.58 -15.63
CA TYR A 30 -16.64 -6.89 -14.20
C TYR A 30 -15.30 -6.42 -13.61
N LYS A 31 -15.26 -6.28 -12.29
CA LYS A 31 -14.06 -5.92 -11.52
C LYS A 31 -13.82 -6.94 -10.41
N CYS A 32 -12.60 -7.45 -10.29
CA CYS A 32 -12.26 -8.42 -9.24
C CYS A 32 -12.27 -7.74 -7.85
N PRO A 33 -12.96 -8.28 -6.83
CA PRO A 33 -12.97 -7.67 -5.49
C PRO A 33 -11.63 -7.80 -4.76
N THR A 34 -10.79 -8.78 -5.14
CA THR A 34 -9.51 -9.07 -4.48
C THR A 34 -8.38 -8.19 -5.00
N CYS A 35 -8.18 -8.15 -6.33
CA CYS A 35 -7.07 -7.42 -6.96
C CYS A 35 -7.50 -6.15 -7.70
N LYS A 36 -8.81 -5.84 -7.76
CA LYS A 36 -9.40 -4.66 -8.43
C LYS A 36 -9.17 -4.58 -9.95
N ILE A 37 -8.65 -5.63 -10.58
CA ILE A 37 -8.45 -5.74 -12.05
C ILE A 37 -9.80 -5.84 -12.77
N ALA A 38 -9.94 -5.12 -13.88
CA ALA A 38 -11.15 -5.13 -14.73
C ALA A 38 -11.08 -6.24 -15.79
N TYR A 39 -12.14 -7.04 -15.93
CA TYR A 39 -12.18 -8.22 -16.81
C TYR A 39 -13.47 -8.36 -17.63
N CYS A 40 -13.41 -9.02 -18.78
CA CYS A 40 -14.56 -9.13 -19.70
C CYS A 40 -15.49 -10.34 -19.44
N SER A 41 -14.96 -11.47 -18.96
CA SER A 41 -15.72 -12.71 -18.78
C SER A 41 -15.09 -13.66 -17.75
N LEU A 42 -15.85 -14.69 -17.35
CA LEU A 42 -15.37 -15.74 -16.45
C LEU A 42 -14.16 -16.50 -16.99
N ALA A 43 -13.96 -16.56 -18.31
CA ALA A 43 -12.77 -17.17 -18.91
C ALA A 43 -11.51 -16.37 -18.56
N CYS A 44 -11.59 -15.03 -18.57
CA CYS A 44 -10.49 -14.18 -18.11
C CYS A 44 -10.33 -14.23 -16.59
N TYR A 45 -11.44 -14.30 -15.83
CA TYR A 45 -11.37 -14.42 -14.37
C TYR A 45 -10.66 -15.69 -13.89
N LYS A 46 -10.78 -16.80 -14.63
CA LYS A 46 -10.15 -18.09 -14.31
C LYS A 46 -8.86 -18.35 -15.08
N SER A 47 -8.36 -17.36 -15.83
CA SER A 47 -7.15 -17.56 -16.64
C SER A 47 -5.90 -17.61 -15.76
N GLU A 48 -4.84 -18.22 -16.27
CA GLU A 48 -3.55 -18.22 -15.57
C GLU A 48 -2.95 -16.82 -15.41
N SER A 49 -3.35 -15.87 -16.26
CA SER A 49 -2.97 -14.46 -16.19
C SER A 49 -3.72 -13.70 -15.08
N HIS A 50 -4.73 -14.32 -14.46
CA HIS A 50 -5.49 -13.78 -13.33
C HIS A 50 -5.28 -14.65 -12.08
N LYS A 51 -4.02 -14.73 -11.63
CA LYS A 51 -3.65 -15.39 -10.37
C LYS A 51 -3.53 -14.37 -9.26
N HIS A 52 -4.17 -14.64 -8.14
CA HIS A 52 -3.95 -13.90 -6.89
C HIS A 52 -2.75 -14.52 -6.17
N GLU A 53 -1.55 -14.29 -6.70
CA GLU A 53 -0.37 -14.58 -5.92
C GLU A 53 -0.35 -13.58 -4.77
N ASN A 54 -0.43 -14.10 -3.55
CA ASN A 54 -0.39 -13.30 -2.34
C ASN A 54 1.05 -12.81 -2.15
N VAL A 55 1.51 -11.88 -2.99
CA VAL A 55 2.79 -11.16 -2.89
C VAL A 55 2.95 -10.16 -4.06
N LYS A 56 3.10 -8.89 -3.65
CA LYS A 56 3.90 -7.81 -4.24
C LYS A 56 3.53 -7.31 -5.63
N LEU A 57 3.07 -6.05 -5.64
CA LEU A 57 3.28 -5.07 -6.70
C LEU A 57 4.75 -5.15 -7.17
N ARG A 58 4.98 -5.85 -8.27
CA ARG A 58 6.15 -5.73 -9.12
C ARG A 58 5.60 -5.33 -10.49
N ASP A 59 5.78 -4.06 -10.84
CA ASP A 59 5.67 -3.61 -12.23
C ASP A 59 7.06 -3.15 -12.69
N GLU A 60 7.69 -4.03 -13.45
CA GLU A 60 8.70 -3.73 -14.46
C GLU A 60 8.23 -4.50 -15.71
N ARG A 61 7.78 -3.87 -16.81
CA ARG A 61 8.57 -3.48 -18.02
C ARG A 61 7.55 -3.31 -19.19
N SER A 62 7.67 -2.49 -20.25
CA SER A 62 8.70 -1.61 -20.83
C SER A 62 8.09 -0.69 -21.91
N MET A 63 8.56 0.57 -21.96
CA MET A 63 8.94 1.43 -23.12
C MET A 63 7.94 1.77 -24.26
N PRO A 64 8.03 3.01 -24.81
CA PRO A 64 9.02 3.30 -25.85
C PRO A 64 10.01 4.44 -25.52
N LEU A 65 11.18 4.31 -26.14
CA LEU A 65 12.38 5.16 -26.16
C LEU A 65 12.12 6.59 -26.66
N SER A 66 12.58 7.60 -25.90
CA SER A 66 12.94 9.00 -26.24
C SER A 66 13.14 9.72 -24.89
N THR A 67 14.24 10.35 -24.45
CA THR A 67 15.49 10.93 -24.95
C THR A 67 16.50 10.95 -23.78
N PRO A 68 17.81 11.15 -23.99
CA PRO A 68 18.77 11.30 -22.89
C PRO A 68 18.67 12.69 -22.25
N ASP A 69 19.02 12.74 -20.95
CA ASP A 69 19.07 13.90 -20.05
C ASP A 69 17.75 14.41 -19.46
N GLN A 70 17.53 14.12 -18.17
CA GLN A 70 17.70 15.13 -17.11
C GLN A 70 17.67 14.47 -15.72
N ASN A 71 18.75 14.71 -14.96
CA ASN A 71 18.89 14.45 -13.53
C ASN A 71 17.64 14.90 -12.76
N ASN A 72 16.86 13.94 -12.25
CA ASN A 72 15.87 14.20 -11.21
C ASN A 72 16.31 13.46 -9.94
N THR A 73 17.33 14.01 -9.27
CA THR A 73 17.65 13.65 -7.88
C THR A 73 16.49 14.09 -7.01
N LYS A 74 15.50 13.22 -6.84
CA LYS A 74 14.55 13.31 -5.74
C LYS A 74 15.38 13.38 -4.45
N PRO A 75 15.22 14.41 -3.60
CA PRO A 75 15.97 14.50 -2.36
C PRO A 75 15.68 13.24 -1.54
N MET A 76 16.73 12.47 -1.29
CA MET A 76 16.68 11.25 -0.51
C MET A 76 16.27 11.65 0.91
N THR A 77 15.10 11.20 1.33
CA THR A 77 14.59 11.37 2.68
C THR A 77 15.41 10.52 3.64
N LYS A 78 15.49 10.91 4.92
CA LYS A 78 16.15 10.12 5.97
C LYS A 78 15.61 8.70 6.11
N PHE A 79 14.45 8.40 5.52
CA PHE A 79 13.82 7.08 5.57
C PHE A 79 14.25 6.16 4.43
N ASP A 80 14.79 6.71 3.34
CA ASP A 80 15.24 5.90 2.19
C ASP A 80 16.38 4.95 2.57
N LYS A 81 17.23 5.33 3.53
CA LYS A 81 18.28 4.44 4.07
C LYS A 81 17.70 3.21 4.77
N PHE A 82 16.55 3.32 5.42
CA PHE A 82 15.89 2.18 6.06
C PHE A 82 15.22 1.28 5.03
N LEU A 83 14.66 1.88 3.96
CA LEU A 83 14.02 1.12 2.87
C LEU A 83 15.02 0.37 1.99
N GLN A 84 16.26 0.85 1.93
CA GLN A 84 17.37 0.21 1.21
C GLN A 84 18.10 -0.85 2.04
N ASP A 85 17.84 -0.93 3.35
CA ASP A 85 18.49 -1.89 4.22
C ASP A 85 17.85 -3.28 4.11
N ASP A 86 18.66 -4.28 3.73
CA ASP A 86 18.21 -5.65 3.52
C ASP A 86 17.68 -6.30 4.81
N GLN A 87 18.27 -5.97 5.97
CA GLN A 87 17.87 -6.53 7.26
C GLN A 87 16.52 -5.94 7.71
N ILE A 88 16.35 -4.62 7.64
CA ILE A 88 15.05 -3.97 7.85
C ILE A 88 14.01 -4.57 6.89
N GLY A 89 14.36 -4.74 5.61
CA GLY A 89 13.48 -5.35 4.61
C GLY A 89 13.10 -6.81 4.90
N TYR A 90 13.98 -7.59 5.55
CA TYR A 90 13.68 -8.95 6.02
C TYR A 90 12.75 -8.92 7.23
N LEU A 91 13.11 -8.15 8.26
CA LEU A 91 12.34 -8.02 9.50
C LEU A 91 10.91 -7.57 9.25
N LEU A 92 10.71 -6.59 8.35
CA LEU A 92 9.39 -6.08 7.98
C LEU A 92 8.47 -7.12 7.30
N LYS A 93 8.97 -8.30 6.90
CA LYS A 93 8.14 -9.39 6.38
C LYS A 93 7.55 -10.26 7.50
N GLU A 94 8.10 -10.19 8.71
CA GLU A 94 7.68 -11.03 9.82
C GLU A 94 6.29 -10.59 10.34
N PRO A 95 5.27 -11.48 10.34
CA PRO A 95 3.91 -11.12 10.72
C PRO A 95 3.78 -10.60 12.16
N ALA A 96 4.59 -11.16 13.08
CA ALA A 96 4.61 -10.73 14.47
C ALA A 96 5.13 -9.30 14.61
N LEU A 97 6.19 -8.94 13.89
CA LEU A 97 6.69 -7.57 13.87
C LEU A 97 5.65 -6.62 13.26
N GLN A 98 5.06 -7.00 12.13
CA GLN A 98 4.01 -6.21 11.49
C GLN A 98 2.83 -5.96 12.43
N PHE A 99 2.38 -6.96 13.19
CA PHE A 99 1.31 -6.79 14.17
C PHE A 99 1.66 -5.73 15.23
N HIS A 100 2.86 -5.77 15.79
CA HIS A 100 3.31 -4.80 16.79
C HIS A 100 3.46 -3.39 16.19
N LEU A 101 4.06 -3.26 14.99
CA LEU A 101 4.19 -1.98 14.30
C LEU A 101 2.82 -1.39 13.94
N LEU A 102 1.89 -2.23 13.46
CA LEU A 102 0.52 -1.82 13.18
C LEU A 102 -0.15 -1.31 14.46
N SER A 103 0.04 -1.95 15.61
CA SER A 103 -0.53 -1.45 16.88
C SER A 103 -0.04 -0.03 17.23
N ILE A 104 1.24 0.26 16.98
CA ILE A 104 1.83 1.60 17.20
C ILE A 104 1.29 2.60 16.19
N ILE A 105 1.19 2.20 14.92
CA ILE A 105 0.62 3.03 13.84
C ILE A 105 -0.86 3.32 14.12
N THR A 106 -1.61 2.35 14.62
CA THR A 106 -2.99 2.52 15.04
C THR A 106 -3.09 3.54 16.16
N ILE A 107 -2.21 3.54 17.17
CA ILE A 107 -2.19 4.58 18.21
C ILE A 107 -1.93 5.98 17.62
N LEU A 108 -1.08 6.07 16.58
CA LEU A 108 -0.83 7.33 15.86
C LEU A 108 -2.06 7.82 15.08
N GLN A 109 -2.77 6.90 14.43
CA GLN A 109 -3.80 7.17 13.42
C GLN A 109 -5.23 7.17 13.97
N ASP A 110 -5.57 6.29 14.92
CA ASP A 110 -6.94 6.11 15.40
C ASP A 110 -7.35 7.18 16.42
N GLY A 111 -8.39 7.92 16.03
CA GLY A 111 -9.72 7.73 16.60
C GLY A 111 -9.86 7.90 18.12
N PHE A 112 -9.52 6.85 18.85
CA PHE A 112 -9.69 6.79 20.31
C PHE A 112 -8.85 7.86 21.02
N ILE A 113 -7.77 8.28 20.37
CA ILE A 113 -6.85 9.35 20.79
C ILE A 113 -7.09 10.64 19.97
N ASN A 114 -8.26 10.80 19.34
CA ASN A 114 -8.58 12.02 18.58
C ASN A 114 -8.53 13.30 19.42
N ASN A 115 -8.69 13.18 20.75
CA ASN A 115 -8.64 14.31 21.67
C ASN A 115 -7.26 14.56 22.30
N LEU A 116 -6.28 13.66 22.14
CA LEU A 116 -4.95 13.93 22.67
C LEU A 116 -4.11 14.69 21.65
N ASN A 117 -3.32 15.61 22.17
CA ASN A 117 -2.37 16.36 21.37
C ASN A 117 -1.22 15.44 20.89
N GLN A 118 -0.38 15.96 20.00
CA GLN A 118 0.71 15.17 19.42
C GLN A 118 1.73 14.71 20.46
N GLU A 119 1.97 15.48 21.52
CA GLU A 119 2.90 15.15 22.61
C GLU A 119 2.40 13.95 23.43
N GLN A 120 1.14 13.96 23.84
CA GLN A 120 0.50 12.87 24.56
C GLN A 120 0.45 11.58 23.72
N LYS A 121 0.26 11.69 22.40
CA LYS A 121 0.37 10.55 21.49
C LYS A 121 1.78 9.94 21.54
N LEU A 122 2.80 10.79 21.50
CA LEU A 122 4.20 10.34 21.58
C LEU A 122 4.52 9.70 22.93
N GLU A 123 3.98 10.20 24.04
CA GLU A 123 4.13 9.56 25.36
C GLU A 123 3.55 8.15 25.39
N VAL A 124 2.31 7.97 24.91
CA VAL A 124 1.67 6.65 24.85
C VAL A 124 2.45 5.68 23.95
N ILE A 125 2.98 6.17 22.84
CA ILE A 125 3.81 5.36 21.93
C ILE A 125 5.13 4.99 22.58
N ASN A 126 5.79 5.92 23.28
CA ASN A 126 7.03 5.64 23.99
C ASN A 126 6.81 4.59 25.07
N LEU A 127 5.70 4.67 25.82
CA LEU A 127 5.32 3.63 26.78
C LEU A 127 5.13 2.28 26.08
N LYS A 128 4.32 2.25 25.01
CA LYS A 128 4.07 1.01 24.27
C LYS A 128 5.34 0.42 23.65
N LEU A 129 6.21 1.26 23.12
CA LEU A 129 7.48 0.84 22.53
C LEU A 129 8.42 0.30 23.60
N ASN A 130 8.50 0.94 24.77
CA ASN A 130 9.30 0.44 25.90
C ASN A 130 8.80 -0.92 26.39
N ASP A 131 7.49 -1.15 26.43
CA ASP A 131 6.92 -2.45 26.80
C ASP A 131 7.30 -3.56 25.81
N LEU A 132 7.45 -3.23 24.53
CA LEU A 132 7.81 -4.17 23.46
C LEU A 132 9.32 -4.40 23.33
N ARG A 133 10.14 -3.52 23.90
CA ARG A 133 11.61 -3.62 23.87
C ARG A 133 12.15 -4.51 24.96
N LYS A 134 13.44 -4.83 24.89
CA LYS A 134 14.12 -5.66 25.89
C LYS A 134 13.94 -5.09 27.30
N GLY A 135 13.42 -5.91 28.21
CA GLY A 135 13.11 -5.52 29.58
C GLY A 135 11.70 -4.97 29.81
N GLY A 136 10.89 -4.84 28.74
CA GLY A 136 9.47 -4.52 28.81
C GLY A 136 8.59 -5.75 29.08
N VAL A 137 7.34 -5.50 29.50
CA VAL A 137 6.39 -6.56 29.87
C VAL A 137 5.85 -7.36 28.66
N GLU A 138 5.90 -6.77 27.47
CA GLU A 138 5.50 -7.36 26.19
C GLU A 138 6.72 -7.54 25.27
N GLN A 139 7.93 -7.71 25.84
CA GLN A 139 9.16 -7.74 25.07
C GLN A 139 9.09 -8.73 23.90
N ASN A 140 9.55 -8.29 22.73
CA ASN A 140 9.57 -9.10 21.52
C ASN A 140 10.93 -8.99 20.83
N GLU A 141 11.57 -10.13 20.58
CA GLU A 141 12.91 -10.19 20.00
C GLU A 141 12.98 -9.55 18.60
N LEU A 142 11.94 -9.73 17.77
CA LEU A 142 11.88 -9.11 16.45
C LEU A 142 11.73 -7.59 16.55
N VAL A 143 11.01 -7.10 17.57
CA VAL A 143 10.88 -5.65 17.82
C VAL A 143 12.22 -5.09 18.28
N GLU A 144 12.93 -5.77 19.19
CA GLU A 144 14.25 -5.30 19.62
C GLU A 144 15.25 -5.30 18.46
N GLU A 145 15.29 -6.37 17.65
CA GLU A 145 16.18 -6.44 16.48
C GLU A 145 15.88 -5.33 15.48
N PHE A 146 14.60 -5.08 15.20
CA PHE A 146 14.18 -3.98 14.33
C PHE A 146 14.57 -2.62 14.88
N VAL A 147 14.27 -2.34 16.16
CA VAL A 147 14.60 -1.06 16.79
C VAL A 147 16.11 -0.84 16.83
N GLN A 148 16.89 -1.87 17.19
CA GLN A 148 18.33 -1.81 17.22
C GLN A 148 18.91 -1.48 15.83
N ARG A 149 18.40 -2.14 14.78
CA ARG A 149 18.84 -1.87 13.40
C ARG A 149 18.49 -0.45 12.94
N VAL A 150 17.31 0.05 13.28
CA VAL A 150 16.90 1.43 12.99
C VAL A 150 17.82 2.43 13.70
N LEU A 151 18.13 2.21 14.98
CA LEU A 151 19.00 3.08 15.77
C LEU A 151 20.44 3.10 15.22
N GLU A 152 20.98 1.95 14.82
CA GLU A 152 22.29 1.87 14.17
C GLU A 152 22.34 2.68 12.88
N LEU A 153 21.33 2.53 12.02
CA LEU A 153 21.23 3.29 10.78
C LEU A 153 21.02 4.80 11.02
N ASP A 154 20.47 5.19 12.17
CA ASP A 154 20.31 6.60 12.54
C ASP A 154 21.60 7.25 13.04
N GLN A 155 22.46 6.49 13.69
CA GLN A 155 23.75 6.95 14.24
C GLN A 155 24.89 7.09 13.21
N ILE A 156 24.71 6.61 11.97
CA ILE A 156 25.74 6.69 10.89
C ILE A 156 25.89 8.13 10.33
N ASN A 157 25.42 9.17 11.03
CA ASN A 157 25.51 10.58 10.64
C ASN A 157 26.31 11.43 11.64
#